data_AF-A0A961S244-F1
#
_entry.id   AF-A0A961S244-F1
#
_cell.length_a   1.000
_cell.length_b   1.000
_cell.length_c   1.000
_cell.angle_alpha   90.00
_cell.angle_beta   90.00
_cell.angle_gamma   90.00
#
_symmetry.space_group_name_H-M   'P 1'
#
loop_
_entity.id
_entity.type
_entity.pdbx_description
1 polymer ?
#
loop_
_entity_poly.entity_id
_entity_poly.type
_entity_poly.pdbx_seq_one_letter_code
_entity_poly.pdbx_strand_id
1 'polypeptide(L)'
;MNNTVRMAGMAVFLVAVFVVIPWLIAVTGRKDLYYTLTSVALLSIASAGVWLTFYIGRINIGQGAYALMGGYVSAILVMSYGWSFWWTLPVAGLFCAAASVLIGLPILRLRGVYFAMVTLVLTEVTRLLALALPITAGAKGITSIPLPGAISIFG
;
A
#
# COMPACT_ATOMS: atom_id res chain seq x y z
N MET A 1 -10.02 -27.18 21.32
CA MET A 1 -10.80 -26.10 20.68
C MET A 1 -10.76 -26.34 19.18
N ASN A 2 -11.88 -26.69 18.56
CA ASN A 2 -11.91 -27.34 17.24
C ASN A 2 -11.57 -26.34 16.11
N ASN A 3 -10.64 -26.68 15.21
CA ASN A 3 -10.18 -25.77 14.14
C ASN A 3 -11.33 -25.25 13.27
N THR A 4 -12.40 -26.04 13.11
CA THR A 4 -13.62 -25.68 12.38
C THR A 4 -14.37 -24.49 13.00
N VAL A 5 -14.41 -24.39 14.33
CA VAL A 5 -15.06 -23.27 15.04
C VAL A 5 -14.23 -21.99 14.92
N ARG A 6 -12.90 -22.11 14.90
CA ARG A 6 -11.98 -20.98 14.68
C ARG A 6 -12.07 -20.44 13.26
N MET A 7 -12.14 -21.32 12.27
CA MET A 7 -12.32 -20.94 10.86
C MET A 7 -13.69 -20.31 10.61
N ALA A 8 -14.76 -20.86 11.20
CA ALA A 8 -16.10 -20.26 11.11
C ALA A 8 -16.15 -18.87 11.76
N GLY A 9 -15.54 -18.68 12.93
CA GLY A 9 -15.44 -17.37 13.58
C GLY A 9 -14.66 -16.34 12.76
N MET A 10 -13.56 -16.75 12.12
CA MET A 10 -12.78 -15.88 11.23
C MET A 10 -13.55 -15.50 9.97
N ALA A 11 -14.29 -16.43 9.37
CA ALA A 11 -15.12 -16.16 8.20
C ALA A 11 -16.24 -15.16 8.51
N VAL A 12 -16.92 -15.32 9.65
CA VAL A 12 -17.97 -14.39 10.10
C VAL A 12 -17.40 -13.00 10.37
N PHE A 13 -16.22 -12.91 11.00
CA PHE A 13 -15.54 -11.64 11.22
C PHE A 13 -15.17 -10.94 9.91
N LEU A 14 -14.62 -11.66 8.93
CA LEU A 14 -14.28 -11.11 7.62
C LEU A 14 -15.52 -10.62 6.86
N VAL A 15 -16.62 -11.38 6.87
CA VAL A 15 -17.88 -10.97 6.24
C VAL A 15 -18.46 -9.72 6.92
N ALA A 16 -18.42 -9.65 8.25
CA ALA A 16 -18.87 -8.47 8.98
C ALA A 16 -18.06 -7.23 8.59
N VAL A 17 -16.73 -7.35 8.48
CA VAL A 17 -15.85 -6.23 8.12
C VAL A 17 -16.05 -5.79 6.67
N PHE A 18 -16.16 -6.72 5.72
CA PHE A 18 -16.22 -6.38 4.29
C PHE A 18 -17.62 -6.08 3.75
N VAL A 19 -18.69 -6.49 4.44
CA VAL A 19 -20.08 -6.33 3.94
C VAL A 19 -20.91 -5.45 4.86
N VAL A 20 -20.86 -5.69 6.18
CA VAL A 20 -21.72 -4.97 7.13
C VAL A 20 -21.25 -3.53 7.35
N ILE A 21 -19.93 -3.31 7.42
CA ILE A 21 -19.37 -1.96 7.58
C ILE A 21 -19.65 -1.07 6.36
N PRO A 22 -19.39 -1.47 5.10
CA PRO A 22 -19.73 -0.64 3.95
C PRO A 22 -21.23 -0.38 3.82
N TRP A 23 -22.06 -1.36 4.17
CA TRP A 23 -23.52 -1.21 4.16
C TRP A 23 -24.00 -0.19 5.21
N LEU A 24 -23.48 -0.25 6.45
CA LEU A 24 -23.77 0.75 7.49
C LEU A 24 -23.34 2.16 7.09
N ILE A 25 -22.21 2.30 6.41
CA ILE A 25 -21.70 3.59 5.91
C ILE A 25 -22.61 4.13 4.79
N ALA A 26 -23.07 3.26 3.89
CA ALA A 26 -24.00 3.64 2.82
C ALA A 26 -25.34 4.14 3.38
N VAL A 27 -25.85 3.54 4.46
CA VAL A 27 -27.11 3.93 5.11
C VAL A 27 -26.96 5.22 5.93
N THR A 28 -25.80 5.44 6.58
CA THR A 28 -25.60 6.58 7.50
C THR A 28 -25.10 7.85 6.79
N GLY A 29 -24.65 7.76 5.54
CA GLY A 29 -24.21 8.92 4.73
C GLY A 29 -22.93 9.62 5.21
N ARG A 30 -22.25 9.09 6.24
CA ARG A 30 -21.01 9.67 6.81
C ARG A 30 -19.80 9.30 5.95
N LYS A 31 -19.54 10.09 4.91
CA LYS A 31 -18.37 9.96 4.04
C LYS A 31 -17.04 10.05 4.82
N ASP A 32 -17.00 10.78 5.94
CA ASP A 32 -15.81 10.87 6.79
C ASP A 32 -15.37 9.51 7.33
N LEU A 33 -16.32 8.67 7.77
CA LEU A 33 -16.02 7.34 8.29
C LEU A 33 -15.42 6.44 7.19
N TYR A 34 -15.89 6.59 5.95
CA TYR A 34 -15.35 5.84 4.81
C TYR A 34 -13.87 6.16 4.57
N TYR A 35 -13.50 7.45 4.57
CA TYR A 35 -12.11 7.88 4.39
C TYR A 35 -11.22 7.43 5.55
N THR A 36 -11.69 7.56 6.79
CA THR A 36 -10.96 7.09 7.96
C THR A 36 -10.73 5.59 7.92
N LEU A 37 -11.76 4.79 7.63
CA LEU A 37 -11.65 3.33 7.54
C LEU A 37 -10.69 2.90 6.42
N THR A 38 -10.77 3.54 5.25
CA THR A 38 -9.85 3.27 4.14
C THR A 38 -8.40 3.59 4.55
N SER A 39 -8.18 4.71 5.24
CA SER A 39 -6.86 5.12 5.70
C SER A 39 -6.29 4.18 6.76
N VAL A 40 -7.13 3.75 7.71
CA VAL A 40 -6.78 2.74 8.71
C VAL A 40 -6.44 1.40 8.05
N ALA A 41 -7.21 0.96 7.06
CA ALA A 41 -6.92 -0.27 6.32
C ALA A 41 -5.58 -0.19 5.58
N LEU A 42 -5.30 0.91 4.89
CA LEU A 42 -4.03 1.15 4.20
C LEU A 42 -2.83 1.14 5.18
N LEU A 43 -2.94 1.87 6.29
CA LEU A 43 -1.90 1.91 7.32
C LEU A 43 -1.72 0.56 8.02
N SER A 44 -2.79 -0.23 8.19
CA SER A 44 -2.71 -1.59 8.75
C SER A 44 -1.89 -2.52 7.84
N ILE A 45 -2.10 -2.44 6.52
CA ILE A 45 -1.31 -3.20 5.55
C ILE A 45 0.16 -2.80 5.60
N ALA A 46 0.44 -1.49 5.65
CA ALA A 46 1.82 -0.99 5.79
C ALA A 46 2.47 -1.47 7.10
N SER A 47 1.73 -1.45 8.20
CA SER A 47 2.18 -1.95 9.51
C SER A 47 2.49 -3.44 9.49
N ALA A 48 1.65 -4.26 8.82
CA ALA A 48 1.92 -5.68 8.63
C ALA A 48 3.25 -5.94 7.90
N GLY A 49 3.60 -5.08 6.93
CA GLY A 49 4.90 -5.12 6.26
C GLY A 49 6.09 -4.82 7.19
N VAL A 50 5.94 -3.85 8.10
CA VAL A 50 6.95 -3.58 9.15
C VAL A 50 7.09 -4.79 10.08
N TRP A 51 5.97 -5.37 10.50
CA TRP A 51 5.96 -6.51 11.43
C TRP A 51 6.75 -7.71 10.90
N LEU A 52 6.66 -7.99 9.60
CA LEU A 52 7.45 -9.05 8.97
C LEU A 52 8.96 -8.82 9.10
N THR A 53 9.41 -7.56 9.07
CA THR A 53 10.83 -7.24 9.25
C THR A 53 11.25 -7.29 10.72
N PHE A 54 10.35 -6.94 11.64
CA PHE A 54 10.59 -7.14 13.07
C PHE A 54 10.74 -8.62 13.44
N TYR A 55 9.96 -9.51 12.81
CA TYR A 55 10.02 -10.95 13.08
C TYR A 55 11.41 -11.56 12.79
N ILE A 56 12.12 -11.05 11.77
CA ILE A 56 13.49 -11.46 11.46
C ILE A 56 14.56 -10.73 12.30
N GLY A 57 14.15 -9.99 13.33
CA GLY A 57 15.04 -9.25 14.24
C GLY A 57 15.65 -7.99 13.64
N ARG A 58 15.03 -7.40 12.61
CA ARG A 58 15.53 -6.20 11.92
C ARG A 58 14.55 -5.04 12.05
N ILE A 59 15.04 -3.87 12.47
CA ILE A 59 14.24 -2.65 12.52
C ILE A 59 14.22 -2.03 11.12
N ASN A 60 13.05 -1.98 10.49
CA ASN A 60 12.84 -1.41 9.17
C ASN A 60 11.99 -0.14 9.24
N ILE A 61 12.51 0.98 8.71
CA ILE A 61 11.81 2.27 8.65
C ILE A 61 11.57 2.68 7.17
N GLY A 62 11.78 1.76 6.23
CA GLY A 62 11.74 1.98 4.79
C GLY A 62 10.36 1.86 4.13
N GLN A 63 9.29 1.57 4.89
CA GLN A 63 7.97 1.32 4.30
C GLN A 63 7.43 2.51 3.50
N GLY A 64 7.82 3.73 3.86
CA GLY A 64 7.45 4.93 3.12
C GLY A 64 7.93 4.91 1.67
N ALA A 65 9.14 4.42 1.39
CA ALA A 65 9.65 4.27 0.02
C ALA A 65 8.75 3.34 -0.82
N TYR A 66 8.40 2.18 -0.28
CA TYR A 66 7.60 1.18 -1.00
C TYR A 66 6.16 1.65 -1.25
N ALA A 67 5.54 2.29 -0.25
CA ALA A 67 4.23 2.90 -0.39
C ALA A 67 4.25 4.01 -1.47
N LEU A 68 5.30 4.83 -1.48
CA LEU A 68 5.46 5.93 -2.43
C LEU A 68 5.68 5.40 -3.85
N MET A 69 6.54 4.40 -4.06
CA MET A 69 6.73 3.77 -5.37
C MET A 69 5.44 3.15 -5.91
N GLY A 70 4.75 2.33 -5.12
CA GLY A 70 3.50 1.70 -5.54
C GLY A 70 2.39 2.73 -5.85
N GLY A 71 2.26 3.74 -5.00
CA GLY A 71 1.30 4.84 -5.18
C GLY A 71 1.53 5.61 -6.47
N TYR A 72 2.78 6.04 -6.74
CA TYR A 72 3.10 6.77 -7.97
C TYR A 72 2.94 5.91 -9.22
N VAL A 73 3.37 4.64 -9.20
CA VAL A 73 3.18 3.75 -10.35
C VAL A 73 1.69 3.61 -10.65
N SER A 74 0.85 3.34 -9.64
CA SER A 74 -0.59 3.26 -9.86
C SER A 74 -1.18 4.58 -10.34
N ALA A 75 -0.78 5.71 -9.77
CA ALA A 75 -1.29 7.02 -10.15
C ALA A 75 -0.91 7.40 -11.59
N ILE A 76 0.33 7.11 -12.01
CA ILE A 76 0.81 7.38 -13.37
C ILE A 76 0.08 6.49 -14.38
N LEU A 77 -0.13 5.19 -14.09
CA LEU A 77 -0.84 4.30 -15.00
C LEU A 77 -2.31 4.71 -15.18
N VAL A 78 -2.98 5.13 -14.11
CA VAL A 78 -4.38 5.59 -14.20
C VAL A 78 -4.45 6.94 -14.94
N MET A 79 -3.63 7.91 -14.57
CA MET A 79 -3.76 9.30 -15.05
C MET A 79 -3.13 9.52 -16.44
N SER A 80 -1.99 8.89 -16.72
CA SER A 80 -1.26 9.10 -17.99
C SER A 80 -1.64 8.07 -19.06
N TYR A 81 -1.95 6.83 -18.66
CA TYR A 81 -2.25 5.74 -19.59
C TYR A 81 -3.72 5.33 -19.62
N GLY A 82 -4.56 5.87 -18.72
CA GLY A 82 -5.99 5.57 -18.68
C GLY A 82 -6.30 4.12 -18.30
N TRP A 83 -5.38 3.41 -17.64
CA TRP A 83 -5.61 2.03 -17.23
C TRP A 83 -6.65 1.97 -16.11
N SER A 84 -7.46 0.90 -16.12
CA SER A 84 -8.39 0.60 -15.03
C SER A 84 -7.61 0.36 -13.73
N PHE A 85 -8.09 0.93 -12.63
CA PHE A 85 -7.50 0.81 -11.29
C PHE A 85 -7.23 -0.65 -10.89
N TRP A 86 -8.10 -1.57 -11.32
CA TRP A 86 -7.99 -2.99 -11.02
C TRP A 86 -6.78 -3.65 -11.67
N TRP A 87 -6.34 -3.17 -12.83
CA TRP A 87 -5.13 -3.63 -13.50
C TRP A 87 -3.88 -2.93 -12.98
N THR A 88 -4.00 -1.66 -12.57
CA THR A 88 -2.86 -0.94 -12.01
C THR A 88 -2.45 -1.47 -10.64
N LEU A 89 -3.39 -2.01 -9.85
CA LEU A 89 -3.13 -2.61 -8.54
C LEU A 89 -2.09 -3.76 -8.58
N PRO A 90 -2.30 -4.87 -9.34
CA PRO A 90 -1.31 -5.95 -9.40
C PRO A 90 -0.01 -5.52 -10.08
N VAL A 91 -0.08 -4.62 -11.07
CA VAL A 91 1.10 -4.16 -11.80
C VAL A 91 1.99 -3.27 -10.93
N ALA A 92 1.40 -2.36 -10.17
CA ALA A 92 2.12 -1.56 -9.17
C ALA A 92 2.71 -2.44 -8.06
N GLY A 93 1.97 -3.46 -7.61
CA GLY A 93 2.45 -4.45 -6.66
C GLY A 93 3.65 -5.24 -7.20
N LEU A 94 3.59 -5.73 -8.44
CA LEU A 94 4.66 -6.49 -9.08
C LEU A 94 5.90 -5.62 -9.31
N PHE A 95 5.71 -4.38 -9.77
CA PHE A 95 6.80 -3.42 -9.92
C PHE A 95 7.49 -3.15 -8.57
N CYS A 96 6.70 -2.89 -7.53
CA CYS A 96 7.23 -2.65 -6.20
C CYS A 96 7.94 -3.89 -5.64
N ALA A 97 7.42 -5.09 -5.87
CA ALA A 97 8.06 -6.35 -5.50
C ALA A 97 9.41 -6.53 -6.20
N ALA A 98 9.47 -6.30 -7.52
CA ALA A 98 10.71 -6.38 -8.28
C ALA A 98 11.75 -5.35 -7.80
N ALA A 99 11.34 -4.10 -7.60
CA ALA A 99 12.21 -3.06 -7.04
C ALA A 99 12.68 -3.40 -5.63
N SER A 100 11.80 -3.96 -4.79
CA SER A 100 12.12 -4.38 -3.42
C SER A 100 13.12 -5.53 -3.38
N VAL A 101 13.04 -6.49 -4.31
CA VAL A 101 14.04 -7.57 -4.40
C VAL A 101 15.40 -7.00 -4.79
N LEU A 102 15.44 -6.16 -5.83
CA LEU A 102 16.69 -5.56 -6.32
C LEU A 102 17.38 -4.72 -5.24
N ILE A 103 16.61 -3.91 -4.52
CA ILE A 103 17.11 -3.02 -3.46
C ILE A 103 17.34 -3.80 -2.15
N GLY A 104 16.51 -4.79 -1.85
CA GLY A 104 16.56 -5.57 -0.61
C GLY A 104 17.76 -6.50 -0.54
N LEU A 105 18.17 -7.10 -1.66
CA LEU A 105 19.34 -7.99 -1.72
C LEU A 105 20.62 -7.38 -1.12
N PRO A 106 21.05 -6.15 -1.49
CA PRO A 106 22.21 -5.51 -0.86
C PRO A 106 21.93 -5.05 0.58
N ILE A 107 20.73 -4.53 0.88
CA ILE A 107 20.39 -3.99 2.22
C ILE A 107 20.36 -5.11 3.27
N LEU A 108 19.89 -6.31 2.92
CA LEU A 108 19.84 -7.47 3.81
C LEU A 108 21.23 -7.93 4.28
N ARG A 109 22.32 -7.52 3.64
CA ARG A 109 23.69 -7.82 4.09
C ARG A 109 24.10 -7.00 5.32
N LEU A 110 23.45 -5.88 5.57
CA LEU A 110 23.71 -5.01 6.73
C LEU A 110 23.12 -5.60 8.01
N ARG A 111 23.63 -5.22 9.18
CA ARG A 111 23.14 -5.70 10.49
C ARG A 111 22.87 -4.55 11.45
N GLY A 112 21.89 -4.78 12.33
CA GLY A 112 21.55 -3.86 13.42
C GLY A 112 21.19 -2.46 12.94
N VAL A 113 21.84 -1.45 13.52
CA VAL A 113 21.56 -0.03 13.29
C VAL A 113 21.80 0.39 11.83
N TYR A 114 22.79 -0.19 11.15
CA TYR A 114 23.09 0.12 9.76
C TYR A 114 21.94 -0.24 8.82
N PHE A 115 21.23 -1.33 9.10
CA PHE A 115 20.05 -1.72 8.32
C PHE A 115 18.95 -0.66 8.47
N ALA A 116 18.66 -0.21 9.70
CA ALA A 116 17.66 0.81 9.95
C ALA A 116 18.01 2.15 9.27
N MET A 117 19.26 2.61 9.39
CA MET A 117 19.72 3.85 8.73
C MET A 117 19.53 3.79 7.22
N VAL A 118 19.93 2.70 6.57
CA VAL A 118 19.80 2.58 5.11
C VAL A 118 18.33 2.52 4.67
N THR A 119 17.44 1.90 5.45
CA THR A 119 16.00 1.92 5.14
C THR A 119 15.37 3.31 5.29
N LEU A 120 15.85 4.13 6.23
CA LEU A 120 15.46 5.54 6.34
C LEU A 120 15.93 6.30 5.10
N VAL A 121 17.22 6.19 4.76
CA VAL A 121 17.81 6.83 3.57
C VAL A 121 17.05 6.42 2.31
N LEU A 122 16.67 5.16 2.18
CA LEU A 122 15.84 4.69 1.06
C LEU A 122 14.54 5.48 0.95
N THR A 123 13.83 5.70 2.05
CA THR A 123 12.61 6.53 2.07
C THR A 123 12.88 7.94 1.59
N GLU A 124 13.94 8.58 2.08
CA GLU A 124 14.25 9.96 1.70
C GLU A 124 14.73 10.07 0.24
N VAL A 125 15.58 9.15 -0.23
CA VAL A 125 16.02 9.11 -1.63
C VAL A 125 14.82 8.92 -2.56
N THR A 126 13.89 8.02 -2.22
CA THR A 126 12.68 7.80 -3.02
C THR A 126 11.78 9.04 -3.04
N ARG A 127 11.65 9.72 -1.90
CA ARG A 127 10.93 11.01 -1.80
C ARG A 127 11.59 12.08 -2.67
N LEU A 128 12.90 12.25 -2.57
CA LEU A 128 13.65 13.23 -3.37
C LEU A 128 13.55 12.93 -4.87
N LEU A 129 13.63 11.66 -5.27
CA LEU A 129 13.41 11.25 -6.66
C LEU A 129 12.00 11.62 -7.13
N ALA A 130 10.98 11.40 -6.32
CA ALA A 130 9.62 11.80 -6.67
C ALA A 130 9.43 13.33 -6.72
N LEU A 131 10.24 14.11 -6.03
CA LEU A 131 10.25 15.56 -6.18
C LEU A 131 10.99 16.02 -7.45
N ALA A 132 12.07 15.33 -7.82
CA ALA A 132 12.92 15.68 -8.94
C ALA A 132 12.35 15.25 -10.30
N LEU A 133 11.59 14.17 -10.34
CA LEU A 133 11.05 13.63 -11.58
C LEU A 133 9.86 14.46 -12.09
N PRO A 134 9.82 14.80 -13.39
CA PRO A 134 8.69 15.53 -13.97
C PRO A 134 7.41 14.68 -14.05
N ILE A 135 7.55 13.35 -14.15
CA ILE A 135 6.41 12.41 -14.30
C ILE A 135 5.55 12.32 -13.04
N THR A 136 6.10 12.63 -11.87
CA THR A 136 5.41 12.59 -10.57
C THR A 136 4.74 13.92 -10.23
N ALA A 137 4.81 14.91 -11.13
CA ALA A 137 4.35 16.29 -10.91
C ALA A 137 5.06 17.01 -9.74
N GLY A 138 6.26 16.55 -9.37
CA GLY A 138 7.13 17.16 -8.37
C GLY A 138 6.44 17.42 -7.03
N ALA A 139 6.59 18.64 -6.50
CA ALA A 139 6.02 19.03 -5.21
C ALA A 139 4.47 19.06 -5.17
N LYS A 140 3.81 19.21 -6.33
CA LYS A 140 2.34 19.24 -6.40
C LYS A 140 1.74 17.84 -6.26
N GLY A 141 2.50 16.82 -6.67
CA GLY A 141 2.02 15.44 -6.76
C GLY A 141 0.88 15.27 -7.78
N ILE A 142 0.43 14.03 -7.92
CA ILE A 142 -0.68 13.67 -8.81
C ILE A 142 -1.98 13.79 -8.01
N THR A 143 -2.87 14.68 -8.46
CA THR A 143 -4.16 14.98 -7.81
C THR A 143 -5.31 14.65 -8.74
N SER A 144 -6.53 14.55 -8.20
CA SER A 144 -7.75 14.24 -8.96
C SER A 144 -7.78 12.85 -9.59
N ILE A 145 -7.21 11.85 -8.89
CA ILE A 145 -7.29 10.46 -9.31
C ILE A 145 -8.77 10.00 -9.21
N PRO A 146 -9.37 9.48 -10.31
CA PRO A 146 -10.75 9.02 -10.29
C PRO A 146 -10.93 7.89 -9.28
N LEU A 147 -12.07 7.87 -8.57
CA LEU A 147 -12.38 6.75 -7.70
C LEU A 147 -12.49 5.46 -8.52
N PRO A 148 -12.06 4.30 -7.99
CA PRO A 148 -12.21 3.03 -8.68
C PRO A 148 -13.69 2.80 -9.04
N GLY A 149 -13.98 2.69 -10.35
CA GLY A 149 -15.31 2.30 -10.82
C GLY A 149 -15.64 0.84 -10.49
N ALA A 150 -16.89 0.43 -10.73
CA ALA A 150 -17.27 -0.98 -10.75
C ALA A 150 -16.28 -1.76 -11.63
N ILE A 151 -16.02 -3.04 -11.31
CA ILE A 151 -14.98 -3.86 -11.94
C ILE A 151 -15.15 -3.89 -13.47
N SER A 152 -14.58 -2.91 -14.16
CA SER A 152 -14.51 -2.84 -15.61
C SER A 152 -13.16 -3.43 -16.01
N ILE A 153 -13.23 -4.66 -16.51
CA ILE A 153 -12.05 -5.40 -17.00
C ILE A 153 -11.51 -4.72 -18.28
N PHE A 154 -12.36 -3.96 -18.99
CA PHE A 154 -12.06 -3.24 -20.22
C PHE A 154 -12.78 -1.88 -20.30
N GLY A 155 -12.32 -0.89 -19.52
CA GLY A 155 -12.78 0.51 -19.64
C GLY A 155 -14.16 0.75 -19.04
#